data_AF-A0AAW9J9H9-F1
#
_entry.id   AF-A0AAW9J9H9-F1
#
_cell.length_a   1.000
_cell.length_b   1.000
_cell.length_c   1.000
_cell.angle_alpha   90.00
_cell.angle_beta   90.00
_cell.angle_gamma   90.00
#
_symmetry.space_group_name_H-M   'P 1'
#
loop_
_entity.id
_entity.type
_entity.pdbx_description
1 polymer ?
#
loop_
_entity_poly.entity_id
_entity_poly.type
_entity_poly.pdbx_seq_one_letter_code
_entity_poly.pdbx_strand_id
1 'polypeptide(L)'
;MMELFVFIIGLCIGSFLNVCIYRIQREESIAFPASHCTNCGYELKWIDLIPIVSYLFLKGKCRKCSDKISLKYPLVELLNGFLYILLFIKYGLGLNFIFFSLLVSLLIVISFI
;
A
#
# COMPACT_ATOMS: atom_id res chain seq x y z
N MET A 1 -3.04 21.87 -1.02
CA MET A 1 -2.97 21.22 -2.36
C MET A 1 -1.83 20.22 -2.43
N MET A 2 -0.62 20.62 -2.02
CA MET A 2 0.56 19.75 -2.03
C MET A 2 0.42 18.57 -1.06
N GLU A 3 -0.27 18.75 0.07
CA GLU A 3 -0.53 17.73 1.09
C GLU A 3 -1.37 16.57 0.54
N LEU A 4 -2.39 16.90 -0.26
CA LEU A 4 -3.23 15.89 -0.92
C LEU A 4 -2.40 15.07 -1.93
N PHE A 5 -1.51 15.72 -2.67
CA PHE A 5 -0.62 15.04 -3.61
C PHE A 5 0.35 14.10 -2.88
N VAL A 6 0.96 14.57 -1.77
CA VAL A 6 1.82 13.75 -0.90
C VAL A 6 1.06 12.58 -0.30
N PHE A 7 -0.19 12.81 0.14
CA PHE A 7 -1.04 11.74 0.65
C PHE A 7 -1.28 10.66 -0.40
N ILE A 8 -1.67 11.05 -1.61
CA ILE A 8 -1.91 10.11 -2.73
C ILE A 8 -0.63 9.31 -3.04
N ILE A 9 0.53 9.96 -3.07
CA ILE A 9 1.82 9.26 -3.23
C ILE A 9 2.05 8.27 -2.09
N GLY A 10 1.83 8.68 -0.84
CA GLY A 10 1.98 7.82 0.33
C GLY A 10 1.03 6.62 0.30
N LEU A 11 -0.20 6.80 -0.18
CA LEU A 11 -1.15 5.71 -0.41
C LEU A 11 -0.66 4.73 -1.48
N CYS A 12 -0.17 5.22 -2.62
CA CYS A 12 0.37 4.39 -3.69
C CYS A 12 1.59 3.59 -3.22
N ILE A 13 2.50 4.23 -2.47
CA ILE A 13 3.65 3.55 -1.86
C ILE A 13 3.15 2.51 -0.85
N GLY A 14 2.18 2.85 0.01
CA GLY A 14 1.59 1.93 0.97
C GLY A 14 0.97 0.69 0.32
N SER A 15 0.32 0.85 -0.83
CA SER A 15 -0.19 -0.29 -1.62
C SER A 15 0.93 -1.19 -2.11
N PHE A 16 2.09 -0.63 -2.49
CA PHE A 16 3.26 -1.44 -2.82
C PHE A 16 3.86 -2.13 -1.58
N LEU A 17 3.85 -1.48 -0.41
CA LEU A 17 4.32 -2.10 0.84
C LEU A 17 3.51 -3.36 1.20
N ASN A 18 2.21 -3.40 0.89
CA ASN A 18 1.40 -4.61 1.06
C ASN A 18 1.93 -5.79 0.21
N VAL A 19 2.43 -5.52 -1.00
CA VAL A 19 3.08 -6.53 -1.85
C VAL A 19 4.37 -7.01 -1.20
N CYS A 20 5.19 -6.08 -0.68
CA CYS A 20 6.43 -6.42 0.03
C CYS A 20 6.16 -7.29 1.26
N ILE A 21 5.24 -6.88 2.15
CA ILE A 21 4.88 -7.61 3.37
C ILE A 21 4.45 -9.04 3.03
N TYR A 22 3.56 -9.19 2.04
CA TYR A 22 3.03 -10.49 1.67
C TYR A 22 4.09 -11.40 1.03
N ARG A 23 4.93 -10.88 0.14
CA ARG A 23 5.86 -11.70 -0.68
C ARG A 23 7.20 -11.97 0.01
N ILE A 24 7.73 -11.02 0.78
CA ILE A 24 9.03 -11.19 1.46
C ILE A 24 8.97 -12.34 2.46
N GLN A 25 7.88 -12.46 3.24
CA GLN A 25 7.67 -13.59 4.16
C GLN A 25 7.66 -14.96 3.47
N ARG A 26 7.34 -14.99 2.17
CA ARG A 26 7.15 -16.20 1.37
C ARG A 26 8.31 -16.46 0.42
N GLU A 27 9.38 -15.66 0.51
CA GLU A 27 10.53 -15.67 -0.40
C GLU A 27 10.11 -15.56 -1.89
N GLU A 28 8.96 -14.93 -2.14
CA GLU A 28 8.42 -14.71 -3.48
C GLU A 28 9.00 -13.42 -4.10
N SER A 29 9.13 -13.39 -5.42
CA SER A 29 9.59 -12.20 -6.13
C SER A 29 8.58 -11.05 -5.99
N ILE A 30 9.04 -9.88 -5.54
CA ILE A 30 8.22 -8.67 -5.43
C ILE A 30 7.80 -8.09 -6.80
N ALA A 31 8.48 -8.45 -7.88
CA ALA A 31 8.26 -7.89 -9.21
C ALA A 31 7.31 -8.76 -10.07
N PHE A 32 7.41 -10.08 -9.98
CA PHE A 32 6.64 -11.01 -10.82
C PHE A 32 6.20 -12.25 -10.01
N PRO A 33 5.02 -12.82 -10.29
CA PRO A 33 3.98 -12.40 -11.24
C PRO A 33 3.20 -11.16 -10.74
N ALA A 34 2.21 -10.69 -11.51
CA ALA A 34 1.33 -9.61 -11.07
C ALA A 34 0.58 -9.96 -9.77
N SER A 35 0.08 -8.94 -9.05
CA SER A 35 -0.77 -9.14 -7.87
C SER A 35 -1.99 -9.96 -8.26
N HIS A 36 -2.30 -11.00 -7.50
CA HIS A 36 -3.38 -11.93 -7.81
C HIS A 36 -4.17 -12.28 -6.55
N CYS A 37 -5.42 -12.67 -6.73
CA CYS A 37 -6.22 -13.22 -5.64
C CYS A 37 -5.72 -14.62 -5.26
N THR A 38 -5.45 -14.84 -3.98
CA THR A 38 -4.94 -16.11 -3.44
C THR A 38 -5.94 -17.28 -3.55
N ASN A 39 -7.24 -16.99 -3.63
CA ASN A 39 -8.27 -18.02 -3.69
C ASN A 39 -8.65 -18.41 -5.13
N CYS A 40 -8.75 -17.44 -6.05
CA CYS A 40 -9.22 -17.71 -7.43
C CYS A 40 -8.17 -17.49 -8.52
N GLY A 41 -6.96 -17.05 -8.18
CA GLY A 41 -5.88 -16.78 -9.14
C GLY A 41 -6.17 -15.62 -10.09
N TYR A 42 -7.23 -14.84 -9.88
CA TYR A 42 -7.53 -13.68 -10.71
C TYR A 42 -6.43 -12.64 -10.60
N GLU A 43 -5.80 -12.33 -11.73
CA GLU A 43 -4.84 -11.23 -11.85
C GLU A 43 -5.57 -9.89 -11.63
N LEU A 44 -5.13 -9.16 -10.62
CA LEU A 44 -5.70 -7.88 -10.25
C LEU A 44 -5.34 -6.84 -11.31
N LYS A 45 -6.37 -6.17 -11.85
CA LYS A 45 -6.14 -5.06 -12.78
C LYS A 45 -5.66 -3.84 -12.00
N TRP A 46 -5.08 -2.87 -12.71
CA TRP A 46 -4.69 -1.58 -12.14
C TRP A 46 -5.82 -0.89 -11.36
N ILE A 47 -7.08 -1.05 -11.81
CA ILE A 47 -8.27 -0.51 -11.14
C ILE A 47 -8.56 -1.22 -9.81
N ASP A 48 -8.12 -2.47 -9.64
CA ASP A 48 -8.26 -3.22 -8.39
C ASP A 48 -7.13 -2.90 -7.39
N LEU A 49 -6.09 -2.18 -7.84
CA LEU A 49 -4.93 -1.74 -7.07
C LEU A 49 -5.00 -0.27 -6.64
N ILE A 50 -6.11 0.44 -6.91
CA ILE A 50 -6.27 1.83 -6.46
C ILE A 50 -6.42 1.82 -4.94
N PRO A 51 -5.48 2.41 -4.19
CA PRO A 51 -5.45 2.32 -2.72
C PRO A 51 -6.75 2.81 -2.12
N ILE A 52 -7.28 2.10 -1.12
CA ILE A 52 -8.52 2.36 -0.36
C ILE A 52 -9.81 2.35 -1.19
N VAL A 53 -9.82 3.03 -2.33
CA VAL A 53 -10.95 3.20 -3.25
C VAL A 53 -11.41 1.84 -3.74
N SER A 54 -10.51 1.01 -4.27
CA SER A 54 -10.88 -0.33 -4.77
C SER A 54 -11.40 -1.22 -3.65
N TYR A 55 -10.82 -1.11 -2.45
CA TYR A 55 -11.29 -1.85 -1.27
C TYR A 55 -12.72 -1.44 -0.88
N LEU A 56 -13.02 -0.14 -0.82
CA LEU A 56 -14.34 0.37 -0.48
C LEU A 56 -15.39 0.01 -1.53
N PHE A 57 -15.08 0.19 -2.82
CA PHE A 57 -16.00 -0.16 -3.91
C PHE A 57 -16.30 -1.65 -3.99
N LEU A 58 -15.29 -2.49 -3.76
CA LEU A 58 -15.45 -3.94 -3.73
C LEU A 58 -15.97 -4.46 -2.38
N LYS A 59 -16.24 -3.57 -1.41
CA LYS A 59 -16.69 -3.89 -0.04
C LYS A 59 -15.76 -4.89 0.66
N GLY A 60 -14.46 -4.75 0.45
CA GLY A 60 -13.44 -5.65 0.99
C GLY A 60 -13.51 -7.07 0.43
N LYS A 61 -13.96 -7.26 -0.81
CA LYS A 61 -14.06 -8.56 -1.46
C LYS A 61 -13.34 -8.60 -2.81
N CYS A 62 -12.91 -9.77 -3.24
CA CYS A 62 -12.39 -9.95 -4.60
C CYS A 62 -13.52 -9.75 -5.63
N ARG A 63 -13.22 -9.02 -6.72
CA ARG A 63 -14.17 -8.77 -7.82
C ARG A 63 -14.75 -10.05 -8.44
N LYS A 64 -13.95 -11.12 -8.53
CA LYS A 64 -14.33 -12.34 -9.26
C LYS A 64 -14.96 -13.40 -8.36
N CYS A 65 -14.30 -13.75 -7.26
CA CYS A 65 -14.75 -14.83 -6.37
C CYS A 65 -15.44 -14.34 -5.08
N SER A 66 -15.55 -13.02 -4.87
CA SER A 66 -16.14 -12.44 -3.65
C SER A 66 -15.45 -12.82 -2.33
N ASP A 67 -14.26 -13.41 -2.39
CA ASP A 67 -13.49 -13.76 -1.20
C ASP A 67 -13.02 -12.50 -0.45
N LYS A 68 -12.90 -12.59 0.87
CA LYS A 68 -12.64 -11.41 1.71
C LYS A 68 -11.18 -10.95 1.60
N ILE A 69 -10.99 -9.68 1.30
CA ILE A 69 -9.69 -9.01 1.35
C ILE A 69 -9.47 -8.50 2.78
N SER A 70 -8.32 -8.83 3.36
CA SER A 70 -7.97 -8.45 4.73
C SER A 70 -7.94 -6.92 4.92
N LEU A 71 -8.46 -6.45 6.05
CA LEU A 71 -8.42 -5.03 6.45
C LEU A 71 -6.99 -4.51 6.66
N LYS A 72 -6.00 -5.41 6.75
CA LYS A 72 -4.58 -5.03 6.83
C LYS A 72 -4.15 -4.20 5.61
N TYR A 73 -4.67 -4.50 4.43
CA TYR A 73 -4.31 -3.82 3.19
C TYR A 73 -4.64 -2.30 3.22
N PRO A 74 -5.91 -1.88 3.38
CA PRO A 74 -6.24 -0.46 3.44
C PRO A 74 -5.66 0.22 4.68
N LEU A 75 -5.41 -0.51 5.77
CA LEU A 75 -4.80 0.05 6.97
C LEU A 75 -3.34 0.46 6.72
N VAL A 76 -2.54 -0.39 6.08
CA VAL A 76 -1.14 -0.08 5.73
C VAL A 76 -1.07 1.10 4.75
N GLU A 77 -1.98 1.15 3.78
CA GLU A 77 -2.09 2.27 2.83
C GLU A 77 -2.36 3.59 3.56
N LEU A 78 -3.41 3.63 4.39
CA LEU A 78 -3.77 4.80 5.18
C LEU A 78 -2.64 5.22 6.13
N LEU A 79 -2.05 4.26 6.85
CA LEU A 79 -0.97 4.53 7.80
C LEU A 79 0.21 5.20 7.10
N ASN A 80 0.65 4.65 5.97
CA ASN A 80 1.76 5.22 5.22
C ASN A 80 1.41 6.61 4.65
N GLY A 81 0.21 6.76 4.06
CA GLY A 81 -0.28 8.05 3.58
C GLY A 81 -0.28 9.14 4.66
N PHE A 82 -0.83 8.84 5.84
CA PHE A 82 -0.87 9.79 6.95
C PHE A 82 0.53 10.14 7.47
N LEU A 83 1.41 9.16 7.60
CA LEU A 83 2.79 9.42 8.03
C LEU A 83 3.55 10.29 7.03
N TYR A 84 3.30 10.12 5.73
CA TYR A 84 3.86 11.00 4.70
C TYR A 84 3.37 12.43 4.84
N ILE A 85 2.07 12.66 5.10
CA ILE A 85 1.56 14.01 5.40
C ILE A 85 2.27 14.58 6.63
N LEU A 86 2.36 13.83 7.72
CA LEU A 86 2.97 14.32 8.97
C LEU A 86 4.44 14.69 8.77
N LEU A 87 5.20 13.88 8.03
CA LEU A 87 6.58 14.17 7.66
C LEU A 87 6.68 15.39 6.74
N PHE A 88 5.76 15.55 5.80
CA PHE A 88 5.71 16.70 4.92
C PHE A 88 5.43 17.99 5.68
N ILE A 89 4.48 17.99 6.61
CA ILE A 89 4.19 19.15 7.46
C ILE A 89 5.42 19.52 8.31
N LYS A 90 6.17 18.52 8.80
CA LYS A 90 7.33 18.74 9.68
C LYS A 90 8.58 19.20 8.94
N TYR A 91 8.89 18.61 7.78
CA TYR A 91 10.16 18.80 7.08
C TYR A 91 10.05 19.55 5.75
N GLY A 92 8.84 19.72 5.21
CA GLY A 92 8.61 20.24 3.86
C GLY A 92 9.15 19.32 2.76
N LEU A 93 9.19 19.81 1.51
CA LEU A 93 9.89 19.12 0.43
C LEU A 93 11.40 19.31 0.58
N GLY A 94 12.10 18.26 0.99
CA GLY A 94 13.55 18.27 1.14
C GLY A 94 14.13 16.88 1.33
N LEU A 95 15.46 16.79 1.42
CA LEU A 95 16.16 15.50 1.61
C LEU A 95 15.73 14.78 2.88
N ASN A 96 15.48 15.52 3.97
CA ASN A 96 14.99 14.94 5.22
C ASN A 96 13.63 14.25 5.03
N PHE A 97 12.70 14.86 4.29
CA PHE A 97 11.41 14.25 4.01
C PHE A 97 11.57 12.94 3.24
N ILE A 98 12.39 12.92 2.19
CA ILE A 98 12.66 11.70 1.41
C ILE A 98 13.27 10.62 2.30
N PHE A 99 14.28 10.96 3.09
CA PHE A 99 14.95 10.01 3.97
C PHE A 99 14.00 9.41 5.03
N PHE A 100 13.25 10.25 5.75
CA PHE A 100 12.33 9.78 6.78
C PHE A 100 11.12 9.04 6.21
N SER A 101 10.65 9.41 5.02
CA SER A 101 9.52 8.72 4.36
C SER A 101 9.90 7.31 3.90
N LEU A 102 11.11 7.13 3.37
CA LEU A 102 11.68 5.81 3.07
C LEU A 102 11.89 4.99 4.35
N LEU A 103 12.46 5.59 5.39
CA LEU A 103 12.67 4.92 6.67
C LEU A 103 11.34 4.43 7.28
N VAL A 104 10.32 5.29 7.32
CA VAL A 104 9.00 4.92 7.83
C VAL A 104 8.36 3.81 6.98
N SER A 105 8.45 3.89 5.65
CA SER A 105 7.95 2.83 4.77
C SER A 105 8.61 1.48 5.06
N LEU A 106 9.93 1.48 5.27
CA LEU A 106 10.68 0.27 5.63
C LEU A 106 10.26 -0.27 7.01
N LEU A 107 10.12 0.60 8.01
CA LEU A 107 9.69 0.21 9.35
C LEU A 107 8.28 -0.39 9.34
N ILE A 108 7.37 0.14 8.51
CA ILE A 108 6.05 -0.44 8.31
C ILE A 108 6.17 -1.86 7.76
N VAL A 109 6.98 -2.08 6.71
CA VAL A 109 7.17 -3.42 6.16
C VAL A 109 7.69 -4.39 7.22
N ILE A 110 8.74 -4.01 7.96
CA ILE A 110 9.33 -4.85 9.01
C ILE A 110 8.34 -5.12 10.15
N SER A 111 7.50 -4.16 10.53
CA SER A 111 6.53 -4.32 11.62
C SER A 111 5.38 -5.28 11.28
N PHE A 112 5.11 -5.53 10.00
CA PHE A 112 4.01 -6.37 9.54
C PHE A 112 4.47 -7.72 8.97
N ILE A 113 5.78 -7.90 8.79
CA ILE A 113 6.45 -9.19 8.56
C ILE A 113 6.52 -9.96 9.87
#